data_AF-A0A8H3RGH1-F1
#
_entry.id   AF-A0A8H3RGH1-F1
#
_cell.length_a   1.000
_cell.length_b   1.000
_cell.length_c   1.000
_cell.angle_alpha   90.00
_cell.angle_beta   90.00
_cell.angle_gamma   90.00
#
_symmetry.space_group_name_H-M   'P 1'
#
loop_
_entity.id
_entity.type
_entity.pdbx_description
1 polymer ?
#
loop_
_entity_poly.entity_id
_entity_poly.type
_entity_poly.pdbx_seq_one_letter_code
_entity_poly.pdbx_strand_id
1 'polypeptide(L)'
;MERYKQGRHRPYSATIGTHSHTILLLAVKEVAIFYAGDPDTLDTIKYDAFGDQVKSNTFTAHHKVDPVTNELVVFGYEAKGLATLNIVTDALDAQGRNTEALWLESPGCDFIHGCAITINFIVLFIWPFETRMGRLKEGSHYWSWHYERPAFIVVPQRPGAPQIRAAGAWETEDGKIYEEGSQVHDNAFPFFPPKDGRMPSPDSKADFVRWEFDLSKPTSTTISHPTVVLDLPSEFPRIDESSYIGYTSSFEDEYL
;
A
#
# COMPACT_ATOMS: atom_id res chain seq x y z
N MET A 1 -38.56 -3.96 8.01
CA MET A 1 -37.22 -3.36 8.23
C MET A 1 -36.20 -4.49 8.25
N GLU A 2 -35.72 -4.89 7.07
CA GLU A 2 -34.67 -5.90 6.97
C GLU A 2 -33.30 -5.24 7.13
N ARG A 3 -32.52 -5.71 8.09
CA ARG A 3 -31.14 -5.28 8.29
C ARG A 3 -30.26 -5.96 7.23
N TYR A 4 -29.66 -5.15 6.38
CA TYR A 4 -28.57 -5.54 5.49
C TYR A 4 -27.45 -6.16 6.32
N LYS A 5 -27.17 -7.46 6.15
CA LYS A 5 -25.97 -8.10 6.68
C LYS A 5 -24.82 -7.77 5.73
N GLN A 6 -24.01 -6.77 6.07
CA GLN A 6 -22.72 -6.55 5.41
C GLN A 6 -21.86 -7.81 5.58
N GLY A 7 -21.32 -8.31 4.46
CA GLY A 7 -20.45 -9.48 4.42
C GLY A 7 -19.23 -9.28 5.33
N ARG A 8 -18.85 -10.34 6.05
CA ARG A 8 -17.61 -10.37 6.84
C ARG A 8 -16.44 -10.35 5.86
N HIS A 9 -15.79 -9.20 5.70
CA HIS A 9 -14.45 -9.14 5.13
C HIS A 9 -13.49 -9.87 6.07
N ARG A 10 -12.71 -10.82 5.53
CA ARG A 10 -11.58 -11.41 6.25
C ARG A 10 -10.49 -10.33 6.40
N PRO A 11 -9.90 -10.13 7.58
CA PRO A 11 -8.82 -9.15 7.73
C PRO A 11 -7.60 -9.60 6.91
N TYR A 12 -6.91 -8.62 6.32
CA TYR A 12 -5.55 -8.80 5.81
C TYR A 12 -4.66 -9.11 7.02
N SER A 13 -3.78 -10.10 6.91
CA SER A 13 -2.96 -10.57 8.01
C SER A 13 -1.49 -10.65 7.63
N ALA A 14 -0.61 -10.19 8.52
CA ALA A 14 0.84 -10.43 8.46
C ALA A 14 1.24 -11.43 9.53
N THR A 15 2.44 -11.99 9.40
CA THR A 15 3.07 -12.73 10.51
C THR A 15 4.45 -12.17 10.79
N ILE A 16 4.78 -11.91 12.05
CA ILE A 16 6.10 -11.38 12.45
C ILE A 16 6.61 -12.07 13.71
N GLY A 17 7.93 -12.33 13.77
CA GLY A 17 8.59 -12.82 14.97
C GLY A 17 8.86 -11.71 15.97
N THR A 18 8.79 -12.02 17.26
CA THR A 18 9.21 -11.11 18.35
C THR A 18 10.55 -11.55 18.94
N HIS A 19 11.16 -10.70 19.76
CA HIS A 19 12.39 -11.03 20.49
C HIS A 19 12.25 -12.25 21.43
N SER A 20 11.03 -12.62 21.81
CA SER A 20 10.73 -13.82 22.59
C SER A 20 10.57 -15.09 21.73
N HIS A 21 10.88 -15.04 20.43
CA HIS A 21 10.63 -16.11 19.46
C HIS A 21 9.14 -16.44 19.28
N THR A 22 8.25 -15.52 19.69
CA THR A 22 6.81 -15.67 19.50
C THR A 22 6.44 -15.16 18.12
N ILE A 23 5.70 -15.96 17.36
CA ILE A 23 5.14 -15.57 16.09
C ILE A 23 3.79 -14.88 16.36
N LEU A 24 3.61 -13.66 15.84
CA LEU A 24 2.36 -12.90 15.98
C LEU A 24 1.62 -12.82 14.65
N LEU A 25 0.31 -13.06 14.68
CA LEU A 25 -0.61 -12.70 13.60
C LEU A 25 -0.99 -11.22 13.74
N LEU A 26 -0.70 -10.39 12.74
CA LEU A 26 -1.05 -8.98 12.75
C LEU A 26 -2.39 -8.78 12.03
N ALA A 27 -3.44 -8.41 12.77
CA ALA A 27 -4.71 -7.97 12.20
C ALA A 27 -4.63 -6.46 11.92
N VAL A 28 -4.54 -6.12 10.63
CA VAL A 28 -4.23 -4.76 10.17
C VAL A 28 -5.45 -4.08 9.53
N LYS A 29 -5.55 -2.76 9.75
CA LYS A 29 -6.46 -1.87 9.02
C LYS A 29 -5.83 -0.48 8.96
N GLU A 30 -5.73 0.07 7.76
CA GLU A 30 -4.96 1.27 7.42
C GLU A 30 -5.33 2.58 8.14
N VAL A 31 -6.40 2.60 8.94
CA VAL A 31 -6.86 3.77 9.73
C VAL A 31 -6.56 3.65 11.23
N ALA A 32 -5.73 2.67 11.62
CA ALA A 32 -5.28 2.47 13.00
C ALA A 32 -3.93 1.75 13.02
N ILE A 33 -3.29 1.68 14.18
CA ILE A 33 -2.30 0.62 14.47
C ILE A 33 -3.01 -0.75 14.45
N PHE A 34 -2.26 -1.84 14.53
CA PHE A 34 -2.76 -3.21 14.42
C PHE A 34 -3.09 -3.84 15.79
N TYR A 35 -3.85 -4.93 15.74
CA TYR A 35 -3.93 -5.90 16.83
C TYR A 35 -3.00 -7.07 16.54
N ALA A 36 -2.21 -7.48 17.53
CA ALA A 36 -1.49 -8.74 17.51
C ALA A 36 -2.37 -9.85 18.07
N GLY A 37 -2.39 -10.99 17.40
CA GLY A 37 -3.07 -12.21 17.81
C GLY A 37 -2.15 -13.41 17.74
N ASP A 38 -2.59 -14.49 18.37
CA ASP A 38 -1.96 -15.80 18.28
C ASP A 38 -2.33 -16.45 16.93
N PRO A 39 -1.36 -16.92 16.13
CA PRO A 39 -1.64 -17.40 14.77
C PRO A 39 -2.40 -18.73 14.74
N ASP A 40 -2.36 -19.53 15.81
CA ASP A 40 -2.99 -20.85 15.86
C ASP A 40 -4.41 -20.77 16.44
N THR A 41 -4.56 -20.06 17.55
CA THR A 41 -5.84 -19.93 18.29
C THR A 41 -6.70 -18.78 17.79
N LEU A 42 -6.09 -17.79 17.12
CA LEU A 42 -6.70 -16.51 16.73
C LEU A 42 -7.09 -15.62 17.92
N ASP A 43 -6.63 -15.94 19.13
CA ASP A 43 -6.87 -15.11 20.30
C ASP A 43 -6.16 -13.76 20.15
N THR A 44 -6.86 -12.68 20.51
CA THR A 44 -6.25 -11.34 20.53
C THR A 44 -5.29 -11.23 21.70
N ILE A 45 -4.02 -10.98 21.41
CA ILE A 45 -2.96 -10.84 22.42
C ILE A 45 -2.90 -9.39 22.90
N LYS A 46 -2.75 -8.43 21.98
CA LYS A 46 -2.49 -7.03 22.34
C LYS A 46 -2.82 -6.06 21.21
N TYR A 47 -3.37 -4.90 21.54
CA TYR A 47 -3.38 -3.74 20.64
C TYR A 47 -2.02 -3.05 20.69
N ASP A 48 -1.43 -2.78 19.52
CA ASP A 48 -0.11 -2.17 19.40
C ASP A 48 0.98 -2.95 20.19
N ALA A 49 1.38 -4.08 19.61
CA ALA A 49 2.43 -4.91 20.20
C ALA A 49 3.83 -4.27 20.10
N PHE A 50 4.04 -3.33 19.17
CA PHE A 50 5.33 -2.68 18.98
C PHE A 50 5.55 -1.44 19.87
N GLY A 51 4.48 -0.85 20.40
CA GLY A 51 4.54 0.29 21.29
C GLY A 51 5.25 1.47 20.64
N ASP A 52 6.18 2.11 21.35
CA ASP A 52 6.84 3.34 20.91
C ASP A 52 7.77 3.19 19.68
N GLN A 53 7.93 1.97 19.16
CA GLN A 53 8.76 1.70 17.99
C GLN A 53 8.15 2.22 16.68
N VAL A 54 6.83 2.13 16.52
CA VAL A 54 6.11 2.67 15.35
C VAL A 54 5.35 3.90 15.82
N LYS A 55 5.85 5.07 15.45
CA LYS A 55 5.32 6.36 15.93
C LYS A 55 4.13 6.89 15.13
N SER A 56 3.73 6.18 14.09
CA SER A 56 2.51 6.48 13.34
C SER A 56 1.27 6.16 14.17
N ASN A 57 0.19 6.92 13.98
CA ASN A 57 -1.14 6.56 14.48
C ASN A 57 -1.83 5.49 13.62
N THR A 58 -1.28 5.20 12.44
CA THR A 58 -1.84 4.29 11.42
C THR A 58 -0.80 3.30 10.93
N PHE A 59 -1.25 2.13 10.49
CA PHE A 59 -0.40 1.05 9.99
C PHE A 59 -1.04 0.42 8.76
N THR A 60 -0.26 0.31 7.68
CA THR A 60 -0.75 -0.21 6.39
C THR A 60 -1.34 -1.62 6.50
N ALA A 61 -2.41 -1.87 5.73
CA ALA A 61 -2.93 -3.22 5.51
C ALA A 61 -2.13 -4.00 4.44
N HIS A 62 -1.23 -3.33 3.72
CA HIS A 62 -0.51 -3.82 2.56
C HIS A 62 1.01 -3.74 2.76
N HIS A 63 1.45 -4.20 3.94
CA HIS A 63 2.87 -4.38 4.23
C HIS A 63 3.53 -5.30 3.18
N LYS A 64 4.86 -5.20 3.06
CA LYS A 64 5.66 -6.09 2.23
C LYS A 64 6.77 -6.70 3.08
N VAL A 65 7.16 -7.92 2.78
CA VAL A 65 8.37 -8.51 3.34
C VAL A 65 9.47 -8.31 2.32
N ASP A 66 10.58 -7.68 2.70
CA ASP A 66 11.80 -7.74 1.92
C ASP A 66 12.30 -9.18 1.98
N PRO A 67 12.32 -9.91 0.87
CA PRO A 67 12.68 -11.30 0.94
C PRO A 67 14.20 -11.44 1.22
N VAL A 68 15.06 -10.48 0.83
CA VAL A 68 16.52 -10.56 1.06
C VAL A 68 16.86 -10.51 2.54
N THR A 69 16.26 -9.58 3.27
CA THR A 69 16.58 -9.36 4.69
C THR A 69 15.55 -9.87 5.66
N ASN A 70 14.40 -10.27 5.15
CA ASN A 70 13.23 -10.63 5.93
C ASN A 70 12.72 -9.46 6.81
N GLU A 71 13.00 -8.21 6.40
CA GLU A 71 12.43 -7.02 7.01
C GLU A 71 10.97 -6.83 6.56
N LEU A 72 10.09 -6.50 7.51
CA LEU A 72 8.72 -6.08 7.22
C LEU A 72 8.72 -4.58 6.91
N VAL A 73 8.48 -4.24 5.64
CA VAL A 73 8.33 -2.87 5.16
C VAL A 73 6.88 -2.44 5.30
N VAL A 74 6.68 -1.34 6.00
CA VAL A 74 5.36 -0.83 6.36
C VAL A 74 5.30 0.68 6.13
N PHE A 75 4.09 1.22 6.13
CA PHE A 75 3.87 2.66 6.08
C PHE A 75 2.61 3.04 6.84
N GLY A 76 2.49 4.33 7.16
CA GLY A 76 1.28 4.94 7.69
C GLY A 76 1.06 6.30 7.04
N TYR A 77 -0.14 6.53 6.50
CA TYR A 77 -0.60 7.86 6.06
C TYR A 77 -1.55 8.44 7.12
N GLU A 78 -1.77 9.76 7.13
CA GLU A 78 -2.40 10.43 8.28
C GLU A 78 -1.68 10.09 9.60
N ALA A 79 -0.34 9.94 9.52
CA ALA A 79 0.47 9.32 10.55
C ALA A 79 0.46 10.08 11.88
N LYS A 80 0.09 11.37 11.88
CA LYS A 80 -0.06 12.19 13.10
C LYS A 80 -1.52 12.43 13.51
N GLY A 81 -2.46 11.69 12.92
CA GLY A 81 -3.89 11.76 13.19
C GLY A 81 -4.70 12.21 11.98
N LEU A 82 -6.02 12.31 12.20
CA LEU A 82 -6.99 12.53 11.13
C LEU A 82 -6.67 13.76 10.28
N ALA A 83 -6.69 13.57 8.97
CA ALA A 83 -6.47 14.51 7.90
C ALA A 83 -5.10 15.21 7.92
N THR A 84 -4.12 14.63 8.62
CA THR A 84 -2.73 15.12 8.57
C THR A 84 -2.06 14.69 7.27
N LEU A 85 -1.07 15.48 6.82
CA LEU A 85 -0.31 15.20 5.59
C LEU A 85 0.89 14.28 5.83
N ASN A 86 1.18 13.95 7.09
CA ASN A 86 2.35 13.19 7.45
C ASN A 86 2.20 11.74 7.01
N ILE A 87 3.23 11.25 6.32
CA ILE A 87 3.41 9.83 6.02
C ILE A 87 4.71 9.41 6.70
N VAL A 88 4.75 8.17 7.16
CA VAL A 88 5.98 7.50 7.56
C VAL A 88 6.08 6.15 6.86
N THR A 89 7.27 5.80 6.39
CA THR A 89 7.62 4.43 6.02
C THR A 89 8.56 3.87 7.08
N ASP A 90 8.31 2.65 7.55
CA ASP A 90 9.15 1.97 8.53
C ASP A 90 9.64 0.61 7.98
N ALA A 91 10.81 0.19 8.43
CA ALA A 91 11.31 -1.17 8.24
C ALA A 91 11.45 -1.85 9.61
N LEU A 92 10.92 -3.07 9.74
CA LEU A 92 11.01 -3.87 10.97
C LEU A 92 11.80 -5.14 10.71
N ASP A 93 12.81 -5.44 11.51
CA ASP A 93 13.55 -6.69 11.35
C ASP A 93 12.72 -7.93 11.72
N ALA A 94 13.29 -9.12 11.51
CA ALA A 94 12.64 -10.39 11.80
C ALA A 94 12.25 -10.60 13.29
N GLN A 95 12.69 -9.73 14.20
CA GLN A 95 12.32 -9.72 15.62
C GLN A 95 11.34 -8.58 15.96
N GLY A 96 10.88 -7.83 14.97
CA GLY A 96 9.97 -6.71 15.11
C GLY A 96 10.64 -5.46 15.67
N ARG A 97 11.97 -5.31 15.57
CA ARG A 97 12.63 -4.03 15.86
C ARG A 97 12.46 -3.09 14.70
N ASN A 98 12.06 -1.87 14.98
CA ASN A 98 12.14 -0.81 13.97
C ASN A 98 13.62 -0.48 13.69
N THR A 99 14.07 -0.76 12.47
CA THR A 99 15.44 -0.49 11.98
C THR A 99 15.52 0.85 11.27
N GLU A 100 14.41 1.33 10.70
CA GLU A 100 14.35 2.58 9.96
C GLU A 100 12.95 3.22 10.02
N ALA A 101 12.93 4.55 10.12
CA ALA A 101 11.73 5.37 9.95
C ALA A 101 12.03 6.60 9.09
N LEU A 102 11.31 6.77 7.98
CA LEU A 102 11.42 7.93 7.09
C LEU A 102 10.09 8.69 7.07
N TRP A 103 10.13 9.93 7.55
CA TRP A 103 8.98 10.83 7.57
C TRP A 103 8.98 11.74 6.35
N LEU A 104 7.82 11.87 5.72
CA LEU A 104 7.57 12.81 4.64
C LEU A 104 6.19 13.48 4.80
N GLU A 105 5.94 14.49 3.99
CA GLU A 105 4.63 15.15 3.90
C GLU A 105 4.09 15.00 2.48
N SER A 106 2.85 14.53 2.38
CA SER A 106 2.13 14.43 1.11
C SER A 106 1.69 15.80 0.61
N PRO A 107 1.61 16.04 -0.73
CA PRO A 107 1.01 17.24 -1.29
C PRO A 107 -0.45 17.47 -0.88
N GLY A 108 -1.16 16.40 -0.50
CA GLY A 108 -2.53 16.42 -0.02
C GLY A 108 -2.82 15.27 0.96
N CYS A 109 -3.97 15.36 1.65
CA CYS A 109 -4.42 14.26 2.49
C CYS A 109 -5.15 13.26 1.60
N ASP A 110 -4.37 12.33 1.06
CA ASP A 110 -4.80 11.38 0.06
C ASP A 110 -4.84 9.96 0.64
N PHE A 111 -5.62 9.10 0.01
CA PHE A 111 -5.77 7.72 0.45
C PHE A 111 -4.66 6.83 -0.13
N ILE A 112 -3.74 6.38 0.73
CA ILE A 112 -2.63 5.50 0.33
C ILE A 112 -2.96 4.07 0.73
N HIS A 113 -3.45 3.29 -0.24
CA HIS A 113 -3.93 1.92 0.04
C HIS A 113 -2.81 0.89 0.00
N GLY A 114 -1.95 0.95 -1.02
CA GLY A 114 -0.93 -0.07 -1.27
C GLY A 114 0.44 0.52 -1.55
N CYS A 115 1.41 -0.38 -1.70
CA CYS A 115 2.74 -0.01 -2.15
C CYS A 115 3.37 -1.15 -2.98
N ALA A 116 4.44 -0.79 -3.68
CA ALA A 116 5.46 -1.71 -4.14
C ALA A 116 6.82 -1.31 -3.52
N ILE A 117 7.74 -2.25 -3.43
CA ILE A 117 9.10 -2.03 -2.95
C ILE A 117 10.08 -2.54 -4.00
N THR A 118 11.13 -1.76 -4.25
CA THR A 118 12.28 -2.12 -5.09
C THR A 118 13.54 -2.05 -4.26
N ILE A 119 14.68 -2.31 -4.91
CA ILE A 119 16.03 -2.37 -4.32
C ILE A 119 16.33 -1.14 -3.49
N ASN A 120 16.00 0.03 -4.02
CA ASN A 120 16.30 1.32 -3.44
C ASN A 120 15.06 2.19 -3.20
N PHE A 121 13.83 1.75 -3.48
CA PHE A 121 12.65 2.62 -3.41
C PHE A 121 11.39 1.93 -2.88
N ILE A 122 10.49 2.73 -2.31
CA ILE A 122 9.11 2.37 -2.03
C ILE A 122 8.24 3.23 -2.93
N VAL A 123 7.37 2.60 -3.71
CA VAL A 123 6.35 3.28 -4.51
C VAL A 123 5.03 3.18 -3.75
N LEU A 124 4.55 4.31 -3.23
CA LEU A 124 3.26 4.41 -2.54
C LEU A 124 2.16 4.73 -3.54
N PHE A 125 1.08 3.95 -3.51
CA PHE A 125 -0.05 4.10 -4.43
C PHE A 125 -1.08 5.05 -3.85
N ILE A 126 -1.16 6.25 -4.42
CA ILE A 126 -2.21 7.20 -4.07
C ILE A 126 -3.46 6.84 -4.87
N TRP A 127 -4.49 6.39 -4.17
CA TRP A 127 -5.81 6.32 -4.76
C TRP A 127 -6.41 7.72 -4.80
N PRO A 128 -7.18 8.08 -5.84
CA PRO A 128 -7.65 9.44 -6.07
C PRO A 128 -8.84 9.80 -5.16
N PHE A 129 -8.65 9.66 -3.85
CA PHE A 129 -9.51 10.16 -2.81
C PHE A 129 -8.80 11.27 -2.05
N GLU A 130 -9.57 12.26 -1.63
CA GLU A 130 -9.10 13.32 -0.77
C GLU A 130 -9.97 13.45 0.48
N THR A 131 -9.37 13.98 1.53
CA THR A 131 -10.09 14.41 2.74
C THR A 131 -9.56 15.73 3.29
N ARG A 132 -10.38 16.34 4.16
CA ARG A 132 -10.01 17.49 5.00
C ARG A 132 -10.87 17.47 6.26
N MET A 133 -10.36 18.01 7.36
CA MET A 133 -11.12 18.13 8.61
C MET A 133 -12.48 18.83 8.45
N GLY A 134 -12.63 19.74 7.47
CA GLY A 134 -13.90 20.39 7.16
C GLY A 134 -15.02 19.41 6.77
N ARG A 135 -14.71 18.36 5.98
CA ARG A 135 -15.71 17.37 5.52
C ARG A 135 -16.33 16.60 6.69
N LEU A 136 -15.50 16.23 7.68
CA LEU A 136 -15.97 15.57 8.90
C LEU A 136 -16.96 16.44 9.67
N LYS A 137 -16.66 17.73 9.81
CA LYS A 137 -17.55 18.69 10.51
C LYS A 137 -18.86 18.92 9.77
N GLU A 138 -18.85 18.80 8.45
CA GLU A 138 -20.02 18.90 7.57
C GLU A 138 -20.89 17.62 7.60
N GLY A 139 -20.49 16.57 8.31
CA GLY A 139 -21.23 15.29 8.38
C GLY A 139 -21.18 14.48 7.08
N SER A 140 -20.26 14.83 6.18
CA SER A 140 -20.06 14.13 4.90
C SER A 140 -19.20 12.87 5.08
N HIS A 141 -19.12 12.04 4.03
CA HIS A 141 -18.13 10.97 3.97
C HIS A 141 -16.72 11.53 4.18
N TYR A 142 -15.89 10.74 4.86
CA TYR A 142 -14.51 11.13 5.12
C TYR A 142 -13.72 11.25 3.82
N TRP A 143 -13.81 10.21 2.98
CA TRP A 143 -13.21 10.17 1.66
C TRP A 143 -14.18 10.67 0.59
N SER A 144 -13.62 11.37 -0.40
CA SER A 144 -14.31 11.81 -1.61
C SER A 144 -13.40 11.56 -2.80
N TRP A 145 -13.90 10.89 -3.83
CA TRP A 145 -13.14 10.72 -5.07
C TRP A 145 -12.82 12.07 -5.72
N HIS A 146 -11.65 12.19 -6.34
CA HIS A 146 -11.16 13.41 -6.99
C HIS A 146 -10.30 13.06 -8.21
N TYR A 147 -10.88 13.22 -9.40
CA TYR A 147 -10.32 12.76 -10.69
C TYR A 147 -8.97 13.37 -11.10
N GLU A 148 -8.55 14.47 -10.47
CA GLU A 148 -7.29 15.15 -10.81
C GLU A 148 -6.17 14.91 -9.78
N ARG A 149 -6.36 13.96 -8.84
CA ARG A 149 -5.36 13.69 -7.79
C ARG A 149 -4.10 12.98 -8.33
N PRO A 150 -2.94 13.18 -7.68
CA PRO A 150 -1.74 12.41 -7.98
C PRO A 150 -1.97 10.91 -7.81
N ALA A 151 -1.20 10.10 -8.53
CA ALA A 151 -1.34 8.64 -8.49
C ALA A 151 -0.25 7.94 -7.65
N PHE A 152 0.93 8.56 -7.47
CA PHE A 152 2.08 7.89 -6.86
C PHE A 152 2.97 8.84 -6.05
N ILE A 153 3.60 8.31 -5.00
CA ILE A 153 4.79 8.90 -4.35
C ILE A 153 5.91 7.88 -4.43
N VAL A 154 7.06 8.26 -4.99
CA VAL A 154 8.28 7.44 -4.96
C VAL A 154 9.16 7.94 -3.82
N VAL A 155 9.43 7.05 -2.87
CA VAL A 155 10.21 7.33 -1.66
C VAL A 155 11.52 6.57 -1.75
N PRO A 156 12.70 7.22 -1.64
CA PRO A 156 13.95 6.50 -1.57
C PRO A 156 14.04 5.71 -0.26
N GLN A 157 14.54 4.50 -0.34
CA GLN A 157 15.10 3.78 0.80
C GLN A 157 16.52 4.33 1.03
N ARG A 158 16.96 4.47 2.29
CA ARG A 158 18.23 5.17 2.58
C ARG A 158 19.47 4.43 2.05
N PRO A 159 20.57 5.15 1.77
CA PRO A 159 21.87 4.53 1.55
C PRO A 159 22.30 3.70 2.76
N GLY A 160 22.48 2.39 2.56
CA GLY A 160 22.87 1.45 3.61
C GLY A 160 21.70 0.73 4.28
N ALA A 161 20.45 1.08 3.95
CA ALA A 161 19.33 0.17 4.16
C ALA A 161 19.59 -1.10 3.34
N PRO A 162 19.19 -2.27 3.83
CA PRO A 162 19.33 -3.48 3.03
C PRO A 162 18.56 -3.36 1.73
N GLN A 163 19.09 -3.97 0.68
CA GLN A 163 18.55 -3.85 -0.67
C GLN A 163 17.25 -4.64 -0.78
N ILE A 164 16.11 -3.94 -0.96
CA ILE A 164 14.78 -4.54 -0.84
C ILE A 164 14.30 -5.13 -2.18
N ARG A 165 13.72 -6.32 -2.24
CA ARG A 165 13.22 -6.87 -3.53
C ARG A 165 11.79 -7.35 -3.44
N ALA A 166 10.76 -6.55 -3.77
CA ALA A 166 9.44 -7.15 -4.00
C ALA A 166 9.22 -7.44 -5.48
N ALA A 167 8.56 -8.57 -5.72
CA ALA A 167 8.00 -8.87 -7.01
C ALA A 167 6.96 -7.80 -7.42
N GLY A 168 6.76 -7.63 -8.73
CA GLY A 168 5.84 -6.64 -9.31
C GLY A 168 6.43 -5.24 -9.52
N ALA A 169 7.58 -4.90 -8.91
CA ALA A 169 8.31 -3.67 -9.24
C ALA A 169 9.81 -3.91 -9.34
N TRP A 170 10.49 -3.22 -10.26
CA TRP A 170 11.93 -3.38 -10.46
C TRP A 170 12.60 -2.10 -10.92
N GLU A 171 13.89 -2.01 -10.65
CA GLU A 171 14.75 -0.94 -11.13
C GLU A 171 15.54 -1.40 -12.34
N THR A 172 15.75 -0.50 -13.29
CA THR A 172 16.62 -0.71 -14.44
C THR A 172 17.96 0.00 -14.25
N GLU A 173 18.98 -0.46 -14.98
CA GLU A 173 20.33 0.12 -14.91
C GLU A 173 20.37 1.60 -15.31
N ASP A 174 19.43 2.07 -16.13
CA ASP A 174 19.26 3.48 -16.51
C ASP A 174 18.50 4.32 -15.46
N GLY A 175 18.22 3.76 -14.28
CA GLY A 175 17.68 4.49 -13.13
C GLY A 175 16.17 4.73 -13.19
N LYS A 176 15.43 3.89 -13.94
CA LYS A 176 13.97 3.90 -13.94
C LYS A 176 13.42 2.85 -12.99
N ILE A 177 12.19 3.06 -12.54
CA ILE A 177 11.41 2.05 -11.83
C ILE A 177 10.25 1.65 -12.73
N TYR A 178 9.97 0.35 -12.80
CA TYR A 178 8.71 -0.17 -13.31
C TYR A 178 7.91 -0.77 -12.17
N GLU A 179 6.59 -0.66 -12.26
CA GLU A 179 5.66 -1.30 -11.34
C GLU A 179 4.47 -1.84 -12.13
N GLU A 180 4.05 -3.05 -11.81
CA GLU A 180 2.91 -3.74 -12.40
C GLU A 180 1.80 -3.94 -11.38
N GLY A 181 0.60 -3.48 -11.73
CA GLY A 181 -0.54 -3.47 -10.83
C GLY A 181 -1.85 -3.18 -11.54
N SER A 182 -2.92 -3.06 -10.76
CA SER A 182 -4.26 -2.80 -11.27
C SER A 182 -4.54 -1.31 -11.40
N GLN A 183 -4.90 -0.86 -12.60
CA GLN A 183 -5.38 0.48 -12.86
C GLN A 183 -6.90 0.49 -12.97
N VAL A 184 -7.58 1.12 -12.01
CA VAL A 184 -9.02 1.37 -12.08
C VAL A 184 -9.33 2.55 -13.00
N HIS A 185 -10.33 2.42 -13.89
CA HIS A 185 -10.66 3.45 -14.88
C HIS A 185 -11.60 4.54 -14.35
N ASP A 186 -12.27 4.28 -13.23
CA ASP A 186 -13.23 5.19 -12.59
C ASP A 186 -13.30 4.89 -11.08
N ASN A 187 -14.18 5.57 -10.36
CA ASN A 187 -14.36 5.40 -8.92
C ASN A 187 -14.74 3.96 -8.54
N ALA A 188 -13.76 3.19 -8.08
CA ALA A 188 -13.94 1.81 -7.62
C ALA A 188 -14.67 1.70 -6.27
N PHE A 189 -14.82 2.80 -5.52
CA PHE A 189 -15.61 2.86 -4.29
C PHE A 189 -16.75 3.88 -4.40
N PRO A 190 -17.85 3.56 -5.12
CA PRO A 190 -18.96 4.47 -5.35
C PRO A 190 -19.69 4.93 -4.06
N PHE A 191 -19.44 4.26 -2.93
CA PHE A 191 -19.91 4.68 -1.60
C PHE A 191 -19.11 5.87 -1.02
N PHE A 192 -18.02 6.29 -1.67
CA PHE A 192 -17.30 7.53 -1.44
C PHE A 192 -17.36 8.40 -2.71
N PRO A 193 -18.52 9.02 -2.99
CA PRO A 193 -18.71 9.75 -4.23
C PRO A 193 -17.84 11.01 -4.29
N PRO A 194 -17.51 11.50 -5.50
CA PRO A 194 -16.95 12.82 -5.68
C PRO A 194 -17.93 13.91 -5.25
N LYS A 195 -17.42 15.13 -5.06
CA LYS A 195 -18.22 16.28 -4.60
C LYS A 195 -19.40 16.62 -5.52
N ASP A 196 -19.27 16.36 -6.81
CA ASP A 196 -20.33 16.57 -7.81
C ASP A 196 -21.37 15.44 -7.86
N GLY A 197 -21.21 14.40 -7.03
CA GLY A 197 -22.14 13.26 -6.95
C GLY A 197 -22.07 12.31 -8.14
N ARG A 198 -21.06 12.44 -9.01
CA ARG A 198 -20.88 11.55 -10.16
C ARG A 198 -20.69 10.10 -9.71
N MET A 199 -21.41 9.21 -10.38
CA MET A 199 -21.26 7.77 -10.20
C MET A 199 -20.33 7.20 -11.29
N PRO A 200 -19.58 6.14 -11.00
CA PRO A 200 -18.72 5.51 -11.99
C PRO A 200 -19.54 4.93 -13.16
N SER A 201 -18.93 4.87 -14.33
CA SER A 201 -19.51 4.15 -15.48
C SER A 201 -19.84 2.69 -15.13
N PRO A 202 -20.98 2.14 -15.58
CA PRO A 202 -21.29 0.71 -15.40
C PRO A 202 -20.29 -0.20 -16.14
N ASP A 203 -19.62 0.33 -17.17
CA ASP A 203 -18.60 -0.38 -17.95
C ASP A 203 -17.19 -0.16 -17.40
N SER A 204 -17.05 0.48 -16.23
CA SER A 204 -15.74 0.69 -15.61
C SER A 204 -15.08 -0.65 -15.29
N LYS A 205 -13.82 -0.78 -15.70
CA LYS A 205 -12.97 -1.95 -15.48
C LYS A 205 -11.67 -1.55 -14.78
N ALA A 206 -10.95 -2.58 -14.33
CA ALA A 206 -9.57 -2.45 -13.92
C ALA A 206 -8.70 -3.24 -14.89
N ASP A 207 -7.66 -2.61 -15.45
CA ASP A 207 -6.68 -3.27 -16.31
C ASP A 207 -5.43 -3.60 -15.49
N PHE A 208 -4.74 -4.70 -15.82
CA PHE A 208 -3.42 -4.97 -15.25
C PHE A 208 -2.36 -4.33 -16.16
N VAL A 209 -1.63 -3.37 -15.61
CA VAL A 209 -0.79 -2.45 -16.38
C VAL A 209 0.60 -2.33 -15.75
N ARG A 210 1.54 -1.80 -16.54
CA ARG A 210 2.91 -1.46 -16.13
C ARG A 210 3.14 0.04 -16.22
N TRP A 211 3.42 0.66 -15.08
CA TRP A 211 3.88 2.04 -15.00
C TRP A 211 5.41 2.12 -15.13
N GLU A 212 5.89 3.27 -15.60
CA GLU A 212 7.31 3.63 -15.67
C GLU A 212 7.52 4.95 -14.92
N PHE A 213 8.48 4.96 -14.00
CA PHE A 213 8.91 6.13 -13.26
C PHE A 213 10.35 6.48 -13.63
N ASP A 214 10.53 7.63 -14.28
CA ASP A 214 11.85 8.20 -14.60
C ASP A 214 12.31 9.12 -13.47
N LEU A 215 13.24 8.62 -12.64
CA LEU A 215 13.72 9.34 -11.45
C LEU A 215 14.64 10.53 -11.79
N SER A 216 15.03 10.71 -13.06
CA SER A 216 15.75 11.90 -13.50
C SER A 216 14.82 13.12 -13.62
N LYS A 217 13.50 12.90 -13.63
CA LYS A 217 12.50 13.97 -13.71
C LYS A 217 12.30 14.64 -12.34
N PRO A 218 11.94 15.94 -12.33
CA PRO A 218 11.62 16.62 -11.08
C PRO A 218 10.35 16.04 -10.45
N THR A 219 10.19 16.26 -9.14
CA THR A 219 8.94 15.96 -8.42
C THR A 219 7.73 16.63 -9.06
N SER A 220 6.55 16.03 -8.89
CA SER A 220 5.28 16.52 -9.49
C SER A 220 5.25 16.46 -11.03
N THR A 221 6.04 15.57 -11.63
CA THR A 221 5.96 15.25 -13.06
C THR A 221 4.79 14.28 -13.34
N THR A 222 4.04 14.54 -14.40
CA THR A 222 3.06 13.58 -14.93
C THR A 222 3.78 12.40 -15.57
N ILE A 223 3.48 11.19 -15.11
CA ILE A 223 3.97 9.96 -15.75
C ILE A 223 3.17 9.65 -17.01
N SER A 224 3.80 8.94 -17.95
CA SER A 224 3.14 8.46 -19.16
C SER A 224 1.98 7.51 -18.83
N HIS A 225 1.04 7.35 -19.76
CA HIS A 225 0.05 6.29 -19.66
C HIS A 225 0.76 4.93 -19.54
N PRO A 226 0.30 4.06 -18.63
CA PRO A 226 0.94 2.78 -18.44
C PRO A 226 0.71 1.86 -19.64
N THR A 227 1.57 0.85 -19.76
CA THR A 227 1.41 -0.20 -20.78
C THR A 227 0.45 -1.26 -20.25
N VAL A 228 -0.58 -1.63 -21.00
CA VAL A 228 -1.45 -2.77 -20.65
C VAL A 228 -0.63 -4.06 -20.77
N VAL A 229 -0.46 -4.76 -19.66
CA VAL A 229 0.28 -6.04 -19.60
C VAL A 229 -0.66 -7.20 -19.89
N LEU A 230 -1.89 -7.13 -19.35
CA LEU A 230 -2.94 -8.10 -19.59
C LEU A 230 -4.24 -7.37 -19.95
N ASP A 231 -4.71 -7.56 -21.18
CA ASP A 231 -5.99 -7.02 -21.67
C ASP A 231 -7.16 -7.90 -21.26
N LEU A 232 -7.29 -8.11 -19.94
CA LEU A 232 -8.43 -8.74 -19.29
C LEU A 232 -8.75 -7.96 -18.01
N PRO A 233 -10.04 -7.69 -17.71
CA PRO A 233 -10.42 -7.06 -16.45
C PRO A 233 -9.85 -7.82 -15.25
N SER A 234 -8.97 -7.18 -14.48
CA SER A 234 -8.15 -7.81 -13.45
C SER A 234 -7.95 -6.91 -12.22
N GLU A 235 -8.19 -7.47 -11.04
CA GLU A 235 -7.91 -6.86 -9.73
C GLU A 235 -7.37 -7.95 -8.79
N PHE A 236 -6.91 -7.55 -7.60
CA PHE A 236 -6.27 -8.39 -6.60
C PHE A 236 -5.08 -9.16 -7.15
N PRO A 237 -4.11 -8.49 -7.81
CA PRO A 237 -2.93 -9.16 -8.31
C PRO A 237 -2.20 -9.83 -7.15
N ARG A 238 -1.78 -11.07 -7.39
CA ARG A 238 -0.92 -11.84 -6.50
C ARG A 238 0.30 -12.24 -7.26
N ILE A 239 1.42 -12.15 -6.59
CA ILE A 239 2.72 -12.56 -7.07
C ILE A 239 3.25 -13.63 -6.13
N ASP A 240 4.19 -14.42 -6.61
CA ASP A 240 4.98 -15.24 -5.72
C ASP A 240 5.89 -14.32 -4.87
N GLU A 241 5.55 -14.18 -3.60
CA GLU A 241 6.29 -13.37 -2.63
C GLU A 241 7.69 -13.94 -2.34
N SER A 242 7.96 -15.19 -2.74
CA SER A 242 9.27 -15.83 -2.67
C SER A 242 10.11 -15.72 -3.94
N SER A 243 9.53 -15.24 -5.05
CA SER A 243 10.23 -15.16 -6.33
C SER A 243 11.13 -13.92 -6.41
N TYR A 244 12.43 -14.17 -6.59
CA TYR A 244 13.47 -13.17 -6.72
C TYR A 244 14.03 -13.10 -8.15
N ILE A 245 14.48 -11.90 -8.53
CA ILE A 245 15.48 -11.59 -9.56
C ILE A 245 15.04 -11.81 -10.99
N GLY A 246 15.08 -10.74 -11.80
CA GLY A 246 15.55 -10.78 -13.20
C GLY A 246 14.72 -11.59 -14.21
N TYR A 247 13.71 -12.30 -13.74
CA TYR A 247 12.61 -12.79 -14.52
C TYR A 247 11.50 -11.76 -14.34
N THR A 248 10.99 -11.25 -15.47
CA THR A 248 9.55 -11.01 -15.55
C THR A 248 8.84 -12.10 -14.78
N SER A 249 7.77 -11.83 -14.04
CA SER A 249 6.88 -12.90 -13.58
C SER A 249 6.22 -13.53 -14.82
N SER A 250 7.00 -14.29 -15.58
CA SER A 250 6.58 -15.16 -16.64
C SER A 250 6.13 -16.41 -15.92
N PHE A 251 4.81 -16.55 -15.79
CA PHE A 251 4.21 -17.86 -15.72
C PHE A 251 4.57 -18.52 -17.06
N GLU A 252 5.65 -19.31 -17.10
CA GLU A 252 5.97 -20.08 -18.30
C GLU A 252 4.83 -21.08 -18.54
N ASP A 253 4.31 -21.09 -19.76
CA ASP A 253 3.28 -22.00 -20.28
C ASP A 253 3.79 -23.46 -20.34
N GLU A 254 4.19 -24.05 -19.20
CA GLU A 254 4.61 -25.47 -19.16
C GLU A 254 3.44 -26.45 -18.96
N TYR A 255 2.19 -26.02 -19.08
CA TYR A 255 1.02 -26.91 -19.00
C TYR A 255 -0.08 -26.60 -20.04
N LEU A 256 0.28 -26.48 -21.31
CA LEU A 256 -0.64 -26.69 -22.44
C LEU A 256 -0.12 -27.78 -23.38
#